data_AF-A0A820F910-F1
#
_entry.id   AF-A0A820F910-F1
#
_cell.length_a   1.000
_cell.length_b   1.000
_cell.length_c   1.000
_cell.angle_alpha   90.00
_cell.angle_beta   90.00
_cell.angle_gamma   90.00
#
_symmetry.space_group_name_H-M   'P 1'
#
loop_
_entity.id
_entity.type
_entity.pdbx_description
1 polymer ?
#
loop_
_entity_poly.entity_id
_entity_poly.type
_entity_poly.pdbx_seq_one_letter_code
_entity_poly.pdbx_strand_id
1 'polypeptide(L)'
;MMLNQQLLTKTRTPNRKELTSVKVAHDYVFTRWMGSWEPRLSLWSTRSYSDALLAYIGKIYGQQANVYHCFNTLWNESLYKTIDELDLLNILIERVSKIPGAKASLHKRQETSRIESRFNELKSIFDKNYNSRFKLSSKLYNNELINKESIDSYFDLGCGNGLITARIGNHFNIKKENIYGGDVFNSNNEQITHVSIDQNQSIIDLSDQSVSLITCLVTLHHIENIDNMLNELARII
;
A
#
# COMPACT_ATOMS: atom_id res chain seq x y z
N MET A 1 -14.12 -38.48 -47.90
CA MET A 1 -13.16 -39.26 -47.09
C MET A 1 -12.36 -38.27 -46.25
N MET A 2 -12.78 -38.01 -45.01
CA MET A 2 -12.11 -37.06 -44.11
C MET A 2 -11.19 -37.82 -43.14
N LEU A 3 -9.93 -37.38 -43.04
CA LEU A 3 -9.00 -37.76 -41.99
C LEU A 3 -9.37 -37.07 -40.67
N ASN A 4 -9.33 -37.81 -39.56
CA ASN A 4 -9.36 -37.27 -38.21
C ASN A 4 -8.18 -37.89 -37.43
N GLN A 5 -7.16 -37.07 -37.12
CA GLN A 5 -6.07 -37.43 -36.21
C GLN A 5 -6.39 -36.87 -34.81
N GLN A 6 -6.44 -37.76 -33.81
CA GLN A 6 -6.49 -37.39 -32.39
C GLN A 6 -5.06 -37.23 -31.85
N LEU A 7 -4.70 -36.02 -31.41
CA LEU A 7 -3.50 -35.73 -30.64
C LEU A 7 -3.85 -35.73 -29.14
N LEU A 8 -3.40 -36.75 -28.42
CA LEU A 8 -3.40 -36.78 -26.95
C LEU A 8 -2.16 -36.04 -26.43
N THR A 9 -2.32 -34.80 -25.98
CA THR A 9 -1.26 -34.08 -25.26
C THR A 9 -1.30 -34.42 -23.77
N LYS A 10 -0.28 -35.16 -23.30
CA LYS A 10 0.01 -35.33 -21.87
C LYS A 10 0.34 -33.97 -21.25
N THR A 11 -0.42 -33.56 -20.25
CA THR A 11 -0.12 -32.37 -19.45
C THR A 11 1.12 -32.64 -18.57
N ARG A 12 2.15 -31.82 -18.77
CA ARG A 12 3.41 -31.87 -18.02
C ARG A 12 3.21 -31.11 -16.71
N THR A 13 3.42 -31.75 -15.56
CA THR A 13 3.49 -31.04 -14.27
C THR A 13 4.70 -30.11 -14.25
N PRO A 14 4.53 -28.83 -13.82
CA PRO A 14 5.61 -27.84 -13.88
C PRO A 14 6.75 -28.18 -12.93
N ASN A 15 7.95 -27.82 -13.36
CA ASN A 15 9.19 -28.17 -12.70
C ASN A 15 9.44 -27.23 -11.50
N ARG A 16 10.05 -27.71 -10.43
CA ARG A 16 10.15 -27.03 -9.12
C ARG A 16 10.86 -25.66 -9.17
N LYS A 17 11.61 -25.35 -10.23
CA LYS A 17 12.26 -24.06 -10.48
C LYS A 17 11.34 -22.98 -11.10
N GLU A 18 10.19 -23.35 -11.66
CA GLU A 18 9.17 -22.39 -12.13
C GLU A 18 8.27 -21.89 -10.98
N LEU A 19 8.21 -22.61 -9.86
CA LEU A 19 7.44 -22.18 -8.69
C LEU A 19 8.02 -20.93 -8.01
N THR A 20 9.32 -20.67 -8.15
CA THR A 20 9.97 -19.46 -7.62
C THR A 20 9.68 -18.21 -8.44
N SER A 21 9.51 -18.31 -9.77
CA SER A 21 9.10 -17.17 -10.59
C SER A 21 7.61 -16.82 -10.41
N VAL A 22 6.76 -17.83 -10.17
CA VAL A 22 5.34 -17.64 -9.84
C VAL A 22 5.17 -16.92 -8.49
N LYS A 23 5.98 -17.24 -7.48
CA LYS A 23 5.90 -16.60 -6.17
C LYS A 23 6.28 -15.11 -6.22
N VAL A 24 7.35 -14.78 -6.95
CA VAL A 24 7.77 -13.38 -7.16
C VAL A 24 6.72 -12.59 -7.94
N ALA A 25 6.06 -13.20 -8.94
CA ALA A 25 4.97 -12.57 -9.68
C ALA A 25 3.73 -12.30 -8.80
N HIS A 26 3.36 -13.24 -7.91
CA HIS A 26 2.26 -13.05 -6.97
C HIS A 26 2.51 -11.91 -5.97
N ASP A 27 3.73 -11.82 -5.42
CA ASP A 27 4.08 -10.78 -4.44
C ASP A 27 4.12 -9.38 -5.10
N TYR A 28 4.54 -9.29 -6.36
CA TYR A 28 4.57 -8.04 -7.15
C TYR A 28 3.17 -7.58 -7.57
N VAL A 29 2.27 -8.52 -7.94
CA VAL A 29 0.87 -8.23 -8.26
C VAL A 29 0.14 -7.70 -7.03
N PHE A 30 0.37 -8.30 -5.86
CA PHE A 30 -0.28 -7.89 -4.62
C PHE A 30 0.15 -6.50 -4.13
N THR A 31 1.44 -6.14 -4.29
CA THR A 31 1.95 -4.81 -3.91
C THR A 31 1.57 -3.70 -4.89
N ARG A 32 1.37 -4.02 -6.17
CA ARG A 32 0.90 -3.06 -7.17
C ARG A 32 -0.58 -2.68 -6.97
N TRP A 33 -1.38 -3.60 -6.43
CA TRP A 33 -2.83 -3.40 -6.25
C TRP A 33 -3.13 -2.58 -4.99
N MET A 34 -2.42 -2.83 -3.89
CA MET A 34 -2.63 -2.13 -2.61
C MET A 34 -2.08 -0.69 -2.54
N GLY A 35 -1.69 -0.12 -3.69
CA GLY A 35 -1.24 1.27 -3.80
C GLY A 35 -1.86 2.03 -4.98
N SER A 36 -2.76 1.41 -5.74
CA SER A 36 -3.41 2.10 -6.87
C SER A 36 -4.75 2.68 -6.41
N TRP A 37 -4.85 4.02 -6.44
CA TRP A 37 -6.12 4.73 -6.31
C TRP A 37 -7.02 4.58 -7.54
N GLU A 38 -6.51 3.96 -8.61
CA GLU A 38 -7.30 3.66 -9.80
C GLU A 38 -8.36 2.59 -9.49
N PRO A 39 -9.66 2.91 -9.61
CA PRO A 39 -10.72 1.96 -9.30
C PRO A 39 -10.63 0.66 -10.11
N ARG A 40 -9.98 0.68 -11.29
CA ARG A 40 -9.80 -0.49 -12.15
C ARG A 40 -8.69 -1.44 -11.72
N LEU A 41 -7.80 -0.99 -10.83
CA LEU A 41 -6.65 -1.76 -10.34
C LEU A 41 -6.82 -2.23 -8.89
N SER A 42 -7.94 -1.88 -8.25
CA SER A 42 -8.25 -2.31 -6.90
C SER A 42 -8.52 -3.83 -6.78
N LEU A 43 -8.00 -4.46 -5.72
CA LEU A 43 -8.39 -5.80 -5.24
C LEU A 43 -9.91 -5.93 -5.11
N TRP A 44 -10.58 -4.84 -4.77
CA TRP A 44 -12.00 -4.83 -4.46
C TRP A 44 -12.88 -4.68 -5.72
N SER A 45 -12.36 -4.08 -6.78
CA SER A 45 -13.13 -3.84 -8.01
C SER A 45 -13.23 -5.04 -8.93
N THR A 46 -12.32 -6.00 -8.78
CA THR A 46 -12.36 -7.24 -9.56
C THR A 46 -13.07 -8.34 -8.77
N ARG A 47 -14.30 -8.68 -9.17
CA ARG A 47 -15.16 -9.66 -8.50
C ARG A 47 -14.47 -10.97 -8.14
N SER A 48 -13.65 -11.53 -9.02
CA SER A 48 -12.97 -12.79 -8.75
C SER A 48 -12.05 -12.75 -7.52
N TYR A 49 -11.47 -11.58 -7.21
CA TYR A 49 -10.59 -11.40 -6.06
C TYR A 49 -11.36 -10.97 -4.82
N SER A 50 -12.27 -10.00 -4.96
CA SER A 50 -13.11 -9.56 -3.85
C SER A 50 -14.00 -10.70 -3.35
N ASP A 51 -14.60 -11.51 -4.23
CA ASP A 51 -15.40 -12.66 -3.82
C ASP A 51 -14.57 -13.69 -3.03
N ALA A 52 -13.35 -13.99 -3.48
CA ALA A 52 -12.47 -14.92 -2.76
C ALA A 52 -12.09 -14.40 -1.36
N LEU A 53 -11.78 -13.11 -1.25
CA LEU A 53 -11.43 -12.46 0.00
C LEU A 53 -12.63 -12.36 0.96
N LEU A 54 -13.79 -11.95 0.45
CA LEU A 54 -15.04 -11.86 1.21
C LEU A 54 -15.52 -13.24 1.67
N ALA A 55 -15.41 -14.26 0.82
CA ALA A 55 -15.70 -15.64 1.21
C ALA A 55 -14.77 -16.12 2.32
N TYR A 56 -13.48 -15.78 2.24
CA TYR A 56 -12.49 -16.11 3.26
C TYR A 56 -12.80 -15.42 4.61
N ILE A 57 -13.06 -14.11 4.61
CA ILE A 57 -13.49 -13.36 5.80
C ILE A 57 -14.80 -13.95 6.34
N GLY A 58 -15.74 -14.23 5.45
CA GLY A 58 -17.00 -14.91 5.75
C GLY A 58 -16.81 -16.23 6.50
N LYS A 59 -15.83 -17.03 6.08
CA LYS A 59 -15.47 -18.29 6.72
C LYS A 59 -14.85 -18.09 8.11
N ILE A 60 -14.09 -17.01 8.32
CA ILE A 60 -13.49 -16.67 9.63
C ILE A 60 -14.58 -16.32 10.64
N TYR A 61 -15.51 -15.46 10.25
CA TYR A 61 -16.56 -14.97 11.14
C TYR A 61 -17.78 -15.91 11.19
N GLY A 62 -17.81 -16.95 10.37
CA GLY A 62 -18.94 -17.89 10.27
C GLY A 62 -20.20 -17.24 9.70
N GLN A 63 -20.07 -16.11 9.00
CA GLN A 63 -21.17 -15.28 8.55
C GLN A 63 -20.92 -14.70 7.15
N GLN A 64 -20.63 -15.56 6.17
CA GLN A 64 -20.31 -15.11 4.81
C GLN A 64 -21.36 -14.17 4.23
N ALA A 65 -22.65 -14.48 4.33
CA ALA A 65 -23.71 -13.59 3.85
C ALA A 65 -23.63 -12.17 4.43
N ASN A 66 -23.30 -12.04 5.72
CA ASN A 66 -23.21 -10.75 6.40
C ASN A 66 -21.94 -9.98 5.99
N VAL A 67 -20.83 -10.67 5.75
CA VAL A 67 -19.60 -10.04 5.21
C VAL A 67 -19.86 -9.45 3.84
N TYR A 68 -20.52 -10.20 2.95
CA TYR A 68 -20.93 -9.70 1.63
C TYR A 68 -21.90 -8.53 1.73
N HIS A 69 -22.85 -8.58 2.67
CA HIS A 69 -23.77 -7.47 2.91
C HIS A 69 -23.01 -6.21 3.37
N CYS A 70 -22.14 -6.31 4.37
CA CYS A 70 -21.32 -5.18 4.83
C CYS A 70 -20.44 -4.60 3.72
N PHE A 71 -19.81 -5.45 2.91
CA PHE A 71 -19.01 -5.01 1.79
C PHE A 71 -19.85 -4.28 0.74
N ASN A 72 -21.00 -4.83 0.34
CA ASN A 72 -21.89 -4.18 -0.63
C ASN A 72 -22.39 -2.82 -0.13
N THR A 73 -22.66 -2.69 1.18
CA THR A 73 -23.02 -1.41 1.79
C THR A 73 -21.86 -0.41 1.70
N LEU A 74 -20.64 -0.80 2.07
CA LEU A 74 -19.43 0.03 1.92
C LEU A 74 -19.15 0.42 0.46
N TRP A 75 -19.39 -0.52 -0.45
CA TRP A 75 -19.22 -0.33 -1.89
C TRP A 75 -20.21 0.70 -2.43
N ASN A 76 -21.48 0.60 -2.03
CA ASN A 76 -22.54 1.52 -2.45
C ASN A 76 -22.42 2.91 -1.80
N GLU A 77 -21.84 3.01 -0.60
CA GLU A 77 -21.49 4.28 0.04
C GLU A 77 -20.38 5.04 -0.71
N SER A 78 -19.80 4.47 -1.77
CA SER A 78 -18.68 5.03 -2.55
C SER A 78 -17.40 5.32 -1.77
N LEU A 79 -17.34 4.87 -0.51
CA LEU A 79 -16.20 5.01 0.39
C LEU A 79 -14.92 4.39 -0.19
N TYR A 80 -15.04 3.30 -0.96
CA TYR A 80 -13.90 2.62 -1.59
C TYR A 80 -13.10 3.51 -2.56
N LYS A 81 -13.65 4.66 -3.00
CA LYS A 81 -12.94 5.60 -3.88
C LYS A 81 -12.02 6.56 -3.11
N THR A 82 -12.23 6.70 -1.80
CA THR A 82 -11.58 7.71 -0.97
C THR A 82 -10.74 7.11 0.15
N ILE A 83 -10.72 5.79 0.29
CA ILE A 83 -9.95 5.08 1.31
C ILE A 83 -9.08 4.02 0.64
N ASP A 84 -7.90 3.76 1.21
CA ASP A 84 -7.04 2.70 0.70
C ASP A 84 -7.62 1.30 0.96
N GLU A 85 -7.05 0.29 0.29
CA GLU A 85 -7.57 -1.07 0.33
C GLU A 85 -7.48 -1.74 1.71
N LEU A 86 -6.47 -1.36 2.50
CA LEU A 86 -6.26 -1.85 3.86
C LEU A 86 -7.26 -1.20 4.82
N ASP A 87 -7.51 0.09 4.65
CA ASP A 87 -8.52 0.80 5.43
C ASP A 87 -9.92 0.26 5.16
N LEU A 88 -10.26 -0.02 3.89
CA LEU A 88 -11.52 -0.68 3.55
C LEU A 88 -11.63 -2.07 4.20
N LEU A 89 -10.55 -2.85 4.21
CA LEU A 89 -10.50 -4.14 4.90
C LEU A 89 -10.75 -4.00 6.40
N ASN A 90 -10.10 -3.03 7.05
CA ASN A 90 -10.21 -2.77 8.48
C ASN A 90 -11.64 -2.36 8.85
N ILE A 91 -12.25 -1.45 8.09
CA ILE A 91 -13.64 -1.02 8.29
C ILE A 91 -14.60 -2.20 8.11
N LEU A 92 -14.38 -3.03 7.09
CA LEU A 92 -15.19 -4.23 6.86
C LEU A 92 -15.10 -5.19 8.06
N ILE A 93 -13.89 -5.46 8.55
CA ILE A 93 -13.64 -6.30 9.73
C ILE A 93 -14.36 -5.73 10.97
N GLU A 94 -14.24 -4.43 11.19
CA GLU A 94 -14.89 -3.75 12.32
C GLU A 94 -16.42 -3.88 12.24
N ARG A 95 -17.02 -3.59 11.08
CA ARG A 95 -18.48 -3.70 10.87
C ARG A 95 -18.96 -5.14 11.11
N VAL A 96 -18.26 -6.13 10.56
CA VAL A 96 -18.61 -7.56 10.72
C VAL A 96 -18.50 -7.98 12.19
N SER A 97 -17.51 -7.49 12.94
CA SER A 97 -17.32 -7.82 14.35
C SER A 97 -18.46 -7.34 15.26
N LYS A 98 -19.20 -6.30 14.84
CA LYS A 98 -20.33 -5.72 15.60
C LYS A 98 -21.64 -6.47 15.38
N ILE A 99 -21.71 -7.41 14.43
CA ILE A 99 -22.94 -8.12 14.09
C ILE A 99 -23.28 -9.13 15.21
N PRO A 100 -24.49 -9.10 15.78
CA PRO A 100 -24.92 -10.08 16.77
C PRO A 100 -24.75 -11.52 16.27
N GLY A 101 -24.13 -12.37 17.08
CA GLY A 101 -23.81 -13.74 16.68
C GLY A 101 -22.52 -13.90 15.87
N ALA A 102 -21.80 -12.82 15.55
CA ALA A 102 -20.44 -12.86 14.99
C ALA A 102 -19.44 -13.23 16.09
N LYS A 103 -19.72 -14.32 16.82
CA LYS A 103 -18.72 -14.95 17.66
C LYS A 103 -17.94 -15.85 16.72
N ALA A 104 -16.67 -15.51 16.45
CA ALA A 104 -15.73 -16.44 15.84
C ALA A 104 -15.92 -17.79 16.54
N SER A 105 -16.48 -18.79 15.84
CA SER A 105 -16.92 -20.01 16.49
C SER A 105 -15.70 -20.60 17.21
N LEU A 106 -15.75 -20.65 18.54
CA LEU A 106 -14.62 -21.06 19.38
C LEU A 106 -14.09 -22.46 19.03
N HIS A 107 -14.92 -23.29 18.40
CA HIS A 107 -14.54 -24.61 17.85
C HIS A 107 -13.62 -24.57 16.63
N LYS A 108 -13.34 -23.39 16.06
CA LYS A 108 -12.33 -23.19 15.02
C LYS A 108 -11.05 -22.52 15.53
N ARG A 109 -10.81 -22.44 16.85
CA ARG A 109 -9.58 -21.84 17.41
C ARG A 109 -8.27 -22.31 16.74
N GLN A 110 -8.18 -23.54 16.22
CA GLN A 110 -7.03 -24.00 15.44
C GLN A 110 -6.99 -23.46 14.00
N GLU A 111 -8.15 -23.25 13.36
CA GLU A 111 -8.23 -22.61 12.05
C GLU A 111 -8.04 -21.10 12.20
N THR A 112 -8.60 -20.47 13.25
CA THR A 112 -8.35 -19.07 13.61
C THR A 112 -6.88 -18.84 13.95
N SER A 113 -6.21 -19.73 14.69
CA SER A 113 -4.78 -19.57 14.98
C SER A 113 -3.90 -19.76 13.74
N ARG A 114 -4.27 -20.66 12.81
CA ARG A 114 -3.62 -20.76 11.49
C ARG A 114 -3.82 -19.51 10.65
N ILE A 115 -5.02 -18.93 10.70
CA ILE A 115 -5.39 -17.73 9.96
C ILE A 115 -4.71 -16.50 10.56
N GLU A 116 -4.73 -16.35 11.88
CA GLU A 116 -4.04 -15.30 12.62
C GLU A 116 -2.52 -15.44 12.44
N SER A 117 -1.98 -16.66 12.42
CA SER A 117 -0.58 -16.91 12.04
C SER A 117 -0.29 -16.50 10.61
N ARG A 118 -1.19 -16.76 9.66
CA ARG A 118 -1.01 -16.39 8.25
C ARG A 118 -1.21 -14.90 8.00
N PHE A 119 -2.10 -14.26 8.74
CA PHE A 119 -2.29 -12.81 8.76
C PHE A 119 -1.09 -12.13 9.41
N ASN A 120 -0.55 -12.66 10.51
CA ASN A 120 0.69 -12.19 11.12
C ASN A 120 1.90 -12.46 10.23
N GLU A 121 1.92 -13.55 9.45
CA GLU A 121 2.92 -13.81 8.43
C GLU A 121 2.83 -12.77 7.30
N LEU A 122 1.63 -12.52 6.77
CA LEU A 122 1.40 -11.48 5.76
C LEU A 122 1.76 -10.10 6.30
N LYS A 123 1.30 -9.74 7.50
CA LYS A 123 1.68 -8.50 8.20
C LYS A 123 3.20 -8.43 8.40
N SER A 124 3.85 -9.53 8.78
CA SER A 124 5.31 -9.61 8.85
C SER A 124 5.96 -9.42 7.48
N ILE A 125 5.39 -9.93 6.40
CA ILE A 125 5.90 -9.73 5.03
C ILE A 125 5.71 -8.26 4.64
N PHE A 126 4.57 -7.65 4.96
CA PHE A 126 4.32 -6.22 4.75
C PHE A 126 5.28 -5.35 5.56
N ASP A 127 5.41 -5.61 6.86
CA ASP A 127 6.35 -4.92 7.74
C ASP A 127 7.78 -5.15 7.27
N LYS A 128 8.15 -6.36 6.82
CA LYS A 128 9.46 -6.64 6.22
C LYS A 128 9.64 -5.89 4.91
N ASN A 129 8.62 -5.79 4.07
CA ASN A 129 8.68 -5.08 2.80
C ASN A 129 8.79 -3.56 3.03
N TYR A 130 7.99 -3.02 3.94
CA TYR A 130 8.05 -1.63 4.40
C TYR A 130 9.41 -1.32 5.04
N ASN A 131 9.89 -2.18 5.95
CA ASN A 131 11.22 -2.09 6.53
C ASN A 131 12.33 -2.35 5.51
N SER A 132 12.07 -3.09 4.43
CA SER A 132 13.05 -3.33 3.37
C SER A 132 13.16 -2.13 2.43
N ARG A 133 12.07 -1.40 2.17
CA ARG A 133 12.10 -0.08 1.53
C ARG A 133 12.88 0.90 2.39
N PHE A 134 12.62 0.91 3.70
CA PHE A 134 13.41 1.67 4.67
C PHE A 134 14.87 1.19 4.77
N LYS A 135 15.17 -0.11 4.60
CA LYS A 135 16.54 -0.63 4.58
C LYS A 135 17.27 -0.34 3.27
N LEU A 136 16.55 -0.26 2.15
CA LEU A 136 17.12 0.14 0.87
C LEU A 136 17.54 1.60 0.95
N SER A 137 16.70 2.44 1.56
CA SER A 137 17.08 3.83 1.86
C SER A 137 18.22 3.87 2.89
N SER A 138 18.18 3.09 3.97
CA SER A 138 19.28 3.05 4.96
C SER A 138 20.63 2.60 4.39
N LYS A 139 20.66 1.74 3.36
CA LYS A 139 21.90 1.38 2.65
C LYS A 139 22.43 2.53 1.80
N LEU A 140 21.56 3.30 1.16
CA LEU A 140 21.95 4.53 0.47
C LEU A 140 22.49 5.58 1.46
N TYR A 141 21.92 5.65 2.67
CA TYR A 141 22.30 6.59 3.73
C TYR A 141 23.53 6.18 4.56
N ASN A 142 23.96 4.93 4.48
CA ASN A 142 25.18 4.45 5.15
C ASN A 142 26.40 4.45 4.23
N ASN A 143 26.23 4.75 2.94
CA ASN A 143 27.33 5.04 2.04
C ASN A 143 27.71 6.52 2.17
N GLU A 144 28.98 6.85 1.96
CA GLU A 144 29.58 8.20 2.01
C GLU A 144 28.92 9.26 1.09
N LEU A 145 27.84 8.90 0.38
CA LEU A 145 27.15 9.74 -0.60
C LEU A 145 26.32 10.85 0.04
N ILE A 146 25.88 10.68 1.29
CA ILE A 146 25.02 11.65 1.97
C ILE A 146 25.64 11.97 3.32
N ASN A 147 26.07 13.23 3.49
CA ASN A 147 26.49 13.74 4.78
C ASN A 147 25.25 13.96 5.66
N LYS A 148 25.01 13.07 6.62
CA LYS A 148 23.85 13.19 7.52
C LYS A 148 23.84 14.50 8.30
N GLU A 149 25.02 15.05 8.61
CA GLU A 149 25.14 16.30 9.38
C GLU A 149 24.74 17.54 8.57
N SER A 150 24.65 17.43 7.24
CA SER A 150 24.21 18.53 6.37
C SER A 150 22.71 18.51 6.07
N ILE A 151 21.94 17.57 6.62
CA ILE A 151 20.49 17.48 6.40
C ILE A 151 19.77 18.02 7.64
N ASP A 152 19.18 19.20 7.51
CA ASP A 152 18.44 19.91 8.56
C ASP A 152 16.95 20.13 8.24
N SER A 153 16.53 19.80 7.02
CA SER A 153 15.15 19.81 6.54
C SER A 153 14.91 18.73 5.49
N TYR A 154 13.67 18.22 5.43
CA TYR A 154 13.30 17.09 4.59
C TYR A 154 11.89 17.23 4.02
N PHE A 155 11.73 16.97 2.72
CA PHE A 155 10.45 16.95 2.03
C PHE A 155 10.22 15.60 1.34
N ASP A 156 9.02 15.03 1.50
CA ASP A 156 8.60 13.79 0.83
C ASP A 156 7.39 14.04 -0.06
N LEU A 157 7.58 13.93 -1.38
CA LEU A 157 6.50 14.08 -2.36
C LEU A 157 5.67 12.79 -2.44
N GLY A 158 4.35 12.92 -2.26
CA GLY A 158 3.38 11.83 -2.12
C GLY A 158 3.48 11.12 -0.79
N CYS A 159 3.47 11.88 0.30
CA CYS A 159 3.71 11.34 1.65
C CYS A 159 2.58 10.45 2.18
N GLY A 160 1.38 10.48 1.57
CA GLY A 160 0.19 9.79 2.05
C GLY A 160 -0.12 10.16 3.49
N ASN A 161 -0.09 9.17 4.40
CA ASN A 161 -0.31 9.39 5.84
C ASN A 161 0.91 9.93 6.61
N GLY A 162 2.03 10.19 5.93
CA GLY A 162 3.23 10.79 6.53
C GLY A 162 4.04 9.87 7.45
N LEU A 163 3.66 8.60 7.65
CA LEU A 163 4.38 7.71 8.58
C LEU A 163 5.80 7.38 8.09
N ILE A 164 5.99 7.22 6.77
CA ILE A 164 7.31 6.99 6.18
C ILE A 164 8.14 8.27 6.32
N THR A 165 7.55 9.41 5.97
CA THR A 165 8.14 10.73 6.04
C THR A 165 8.66 11.04 7.45
N ALA A 166 7.82 10.86 8.47
CA ALA A 166 8.21 11.04 9.86
C ALA A 166 9.39 10.13 10.27
N ARG A 167 9.37 8.85 9.86
CA ARG A 167 10.45 7.90 10.16
C ARG A 167 11.78 8.28 9.49
N ILE A 168 11.74 8.76 8.25
CA ILE A 168 12.94 9.22 7.55
C ILE A 168 13.48 10.48 8.23
N GLY A 169 12.66 11.48 8.49
CA GLY A 169 13.10 12.71 9.17
C GLY A 169 13.71 12.43 10.56
N ASN A 170 13.06 11.57 11.35
CA ASN A 170 13.58 11.12 12.64
C ASN A 170 14.92 10.36 12.52
N HIS A 171 15.12 9.58 11.45
CA HIS A 171 16.40 8.88 11.21
C HIS A 171 17.57 9.86 11.00
N PHE A 172 17.29 11.03 10.44
CA PHE A 172 18.27 12.12 10.26
C PHE A 172 18.32 13.09 11.43
N ASN A 173 17.58 12.85 12.51
CA ASN A 173 17.44 13.77 13.66
C ASN A 173 16.93 15.18 13.28
N ILE A 174 16.12 15.26 12.22
CA ILE A 174 15.50 16.52 11.78
C ILE A 174 14.39 16.88 12.77
N LYS A 175 14.28 18.16 13.14
CA LYS A 175 13.20 18.63 14.01
C LYS A 175 11.87 18.57 13.25
N LYS A 176 10.77 18.24 13.94
CA LYS A 176 9.46 18.04 13.30
C LYS A 176 8.99 19.23 12.46
N GLU A 177 9.33 20.45 12.86
CA GLU A 177 9.00 21.69 12.15
C GLU A 177 9.67 21.81 10.76
N ASN A 178 10.72 21.01 10.53
CA ASN A 178 11.48 20.93 9.29
C ASN A 178 11.27 19.60 8.55
N ILE A 179 10.27 18.80 8.95
CA ILE A 179 9.86 17.58 8.25
C ILE A 179 8.56 17.89 7.51
N TYR A 180 8.62 17.90 6.19
CA TYR A 180 7.52 18.24 5.31
C TYR A 180 7.04 17.02 4.54
N GLY A 181 5.72 16.83 4.47
CA GLY A 181 5.10 15.83 3.59
C GLY A 181 4.17 16.52 2.60
N GLY A 182 4.44 16.35 1.32
CA GLY A 182 3.61 16.88 0.24
C GLY A 182 2.65 15.83 -0.28
N ASP A 183 1.34 16.05 -0.20
CA ASP A 183 0.33 15.20 -0.85
C ASP A 183 -0.90 16.01 -1.28
N VAL A 184 -1.76 15.42 -2.13
CA VAL A 184 -3.06 16.00 -2.48
C VAL A 184 -4.08 15.86 -1.35
N PHE A 185 -3.84 14.94 -0.41
CA PHE A 185 -4.69 14.71 0.75
C PHE A 185 -4.00 15.15 2.03
N ASN A 186 -4.71 15.92 2.85
CA ASN A 186 -4.15 16.36 4.13
C ASN A 186 -3.99 15.18 5.11
N SER A 187 -2.78 14.95 5.59
CA SER A 187 -2.48 13.93 6.61
C SER A 187 -2.57 14.53 8.01
N ASN A 188 -3.25 13.86 8.94
CA ASN A 188 -3.34 14.29 10.35
C ASN A 188 -2.13 13.82 11.19
N ASN A 189 -0.93 13.78 10.60
CA ASN A 189 0.26 13.28 11.27
C ASN A 189 1.01 14.41 11.99
N GLU A 190 0.92 14.45 13.32
CA GLU A 190 1.51 15.50 14.16
C GLU A 190 3.06 15.53 14.16
N GLN A 191 3.72 14.55 13.54
CA GLN A 191 5.18 14.49 13.44
C GLN A 191 5.75 15.21 12.21
N ILE A 192 4.89 15.68 11.30
CA ILE A 192 5.29 16.38 10.08
C ILE A 192 4.43 17.62 9.87
N THR A 193 4.94 18.58 9.10
CA THR A 193 4.14 19.65 8.50
C THR A 193 3.62 19.17 7.15
N HIS A 194 2.30 19.11 6.99
CA HIS A 194 1.71 18.75 5.70
C HIS A 194 1.71 19.95 4.74
N VAL A 195 2.14 19.74 3.50
CA VAL A 195 2.12 20.71 2.41
C VAL A 195 1.11 20.22 1.36
N SER A 196 0.03 20.97 1.14
CA SER A 196 -0.96 20.58 0.12
C SER A 196 -0.38 20.75 -1.28
N ILE A 197 -0.43 19.72 -2.10
CA ILE A 197 0.03 19.76 -3.48
C ILE A 197 -1.17 19.97 -4.41
N ASP A 198 -1.19 21.07 -5.16
CA ASP A 198 -2.13 21.23 -6.27
C ASP A 198 -1.55 20.54 -7.50
N GLN A 199 -2.14 19.42 -7.93
CA GLN A 199 -1.68 18.69 -9.11
C GLN A 199 -1.77 19.50 -10.41
N ASN A 200 -2.76 20.41 -10.51
CA ASN A 200 -2.99 21.19 -11.73
C ASN A 200 -1.94 22.29 -11.88
N GLN A 201 -1.56 22.90 -10.76
CA GLN A 201 -0.56 23.96 -10.75
C GLN A 201 0.85 23.40 -10.56
N SER A 202 0.96 22.20 -10.00
CA SER A 202 2.22 21.55 -9.63
C SER A 202 3.11 22.51 -8.84
N ILE A 203 2.55 23.23 -7.87
CA ILE A 203 3.24 24.21 -7.00
C ILE A 203 3.45 23.58 -5.61
N ILE A 204 4.61 23.85 -5.03
CA ILE A 204 4.94 23.46 -3.65
C ILE A 204 5.04 24.73 -2.80
N ASP A 205 4.16 24.87 -1.78
CA ASP A 205 4.15 26.01 -0.86
C ASP A 205 5.28 25.94 0.17
N LEU A 206 6.51 26.04 -0.34
CA LEU A 206 7.77 26.11 0.39
C LEU A 206 8.66 27.16 -0.25
N SER A 207 9.52 27.80 0.56
CA SER A 207 10.46 28.80 0.07
C SER A 207 11.57 28.17 -0.78
N ASP A 208 12.17 28.98 -1.65
CA ASP A 208 13.33 28.57 -2.44
C ASP A 208 14.47 28.12 -1.51
N GLN A 209 15.17 27.03 -1.88
CA GLN A 209 16.32 26.50 -1.15
C GLN A 209 16.05 26.26 0.35
N SER A 210 14.85 25.82 0.70
CA SER A 210 14.43 25.59 2.09
C SER A 210 14.56 24.13 2.56
N VAL A 211 14.83 23.21 1.64
CA VAL A 211 14.85 21.76 1.88
C VAL A 211 16.24 21.18 1.60
N SER A 212 16.81 20.44 2.54
CA SER A 212 18.13 19.81 2.37
C SER A 212 18.07 18.38 1.81
N LEU A 213 16.90 17.72 1.89
CA LEU A 213 16.66 16.38 1.35
C LEU A 213 15.25 16.27 0.76
N ILE A 214 15.16 15.76 -0.47
CA ILE A 214 13.89 15.40 -1.10
C ILE A 214 13.81 13.90 -1.35
N THR A 215 12.65 13.30 -1.11
CA THR A 215 12.28 11.99 -1.64
C THR A 215 11.01 12.04 -2.46
N CYS A 216 10.90 11.11 -3.41
CA CYS A 216 9.71 10.90 -4.23
C CYS A 216 9.40 9.40 -4.27
N LEU A 217 8.92 8.85 -3.15
CA LEU A 217 8.79 7.40 -2.99
C LEU A 217 7.56 6.86 -3.74
N VAL A 218 7.78 6.42 -4.99
CA VAL A 218 6.73 5.85 -5.86
C VAL A 218 5.68 6.91 -6.24
N THR A 219 6.01 8.20 -6.23
CA THR A 219 5.01 9.26 -6.49
C THR A 219 5.07 9.85 -7.89
N LEU A 220 6.25 9.93 -8.51
CA LEU A 220 6.43 10.69 -9.77
C LEU A 220 5.53 10.22 -10.92
N HIS A 221 5.14 8.94 -10.92
CA HIS A 221 4.25 8.38 -11.94
C HIS A 221 2.78 8.82 -11.82
N HIS A 222 2.42 9.56 -10.77
CA HIS A 222 1.10 10.17 -10.57
C HIS A 222 1.06 11.66 -10.94
N ILE A 223 2.19 12.26 -11.31
CA ILE A 223 2.28 13.70 -11.62
C ILE A 223 1.99 13.92 -13.10
N GLU A 224 0.98 14.73 -13.41
CA GLU A 224 0.60 15.04 -14.80
C GLU A 224 1.62 15.96 -15.49
N ASN A 225 2.01 17.06 -14.82
CA ASN A 225 3.02 17.99 -15.32
C ASN A 225 4.39 17.75 -14.66
N ILE A 226 5.05 16.66 -15.06
CA ILE A 226 6.30 16.22 -14.45
C ILE A 226 7.41 17.27 -14.56
N ASP A 227 7.51 17.99 -15.68
CA ASP A 227 8.55 19.00 -15.88
C ASP A 227 8.40 20.17 -14.89
N ASN A 228 7.17 20.65 -14.67
CA ASN A 228 6.92 21.70 -13.70
C ASN A 228 7.20 21.23 -12.26
N MET A 229 6.78 20.00 -11.92
CA MET A 229 7.07 19.44 -10.60
C MET A 229 8.57 19.27 -10.37
N LEU A 230 9.34 18.82 -11.36
CA LEU A 230 10.79 18.72 -11.24
C LEU A 230 11.44 20.10 -11.06
N ASN A 231 10.94 21.13 -11.75
CA ASN A 231 11.40 22.52 -11.54
C ASN A 231 11.09 23.02 -10.12
N GLU A 232 9.92 22.69 -9.57
CA GLU A 232 9.58 23.04 -8.18
C GLU A 232 10.44 22.29 -7.16
N LEU A 233 10.68 20.99 -7.36
CA LEU A 233 11.59 20.23 -6.50
C LEU A 233 13.02 20.79 -6.56
N ALA A 234 13.48 21.22 -7.74
CA ALA A 234 14.76 21.88 -7.91
C ALA A 234 14.81 23.28 -7.29
N ARG A 235 13.68 24.00 -7.24
CA ARG A 235 13.58 25.33 -6.62
C ARG A 235 13.73 25.25 -5.10
N ILE A 236 13.14 24.24 -4.47
CA ILE A 236 13.10 24.15 -3.01
C ILE A 236 14.33 23.45 -2.40
N ILE A 237 15.16 22.73 -3.20
CA ILE A 237 16.38 22.04 -2.75
C ILE A 237 17.67 22.82 -3.00
#